data_AF-A0AAZ3R6C9-F1
#
_entry.id   AF-A0AAZ3R6C9-F1
#
_cell.length_a   1.000
_cell.length_b   1.000
_cell.length_c   1.000
_cell.angle_alpha   90.00
_cell.angle_beta   90.00
_cell.angle_gamma   90.00
#
_symmetry.space_group_name_H-M   'P 1'
#
loop_
_entity.id
_entity.type
_entity.pdbx_description
1 polymer ?
#
loop_
_entity_poly.entity_id
_entity_poly.type
_entity_poly.pdbx_seq_one_letter_code
_entity_poly.pdbx_strand_id
1 'polypeptide(L)'
;MKLELSMVVQGCRLGVLTGLGRAGQHSLEVPGCLLYTRCGTVPHLTQDTLHTLNNLPSVTQLTLNTLAEHQEVLEEFKQGVRKFAGLHDTVLYCSLHDPATSCPPGHITNKTVSVWGSGGRIELTVAKFMALQKAVQPDLYQSMADGETWQINTSRKRVRKSVDRTLAHLDECLLLHHKTQAAAGCGAARRGAGVRGGGSGPV
;
A
#
# COMPACT_ATOMS: atom_id res chain seq x y z
N MET A 1 1.40 -5.97 14.14
CA MET A 1 1.77 -7.24 13.48
C MET A 1 2.81 -7.98 14.31
N LYS A 2 2.65 -9.31 14.45
CA LYS A 2 3.56 -10.23 15.16
C LYS A 2 3.71 -11.50 14.34
N LEU A 3 4.94 -11.93 14.06
CA LEU A 3 5.21 -13.18 13.35
C LEU A 3 5.59 -14.27 14.37
N GLU A 4 4.84 -15.36 14.38
CA GLU A 4 5.08 -16.54 15.21
C GLU A 4 5.45 -17.72 14.31
N LEU A 5 6.59 -18.35 14.57
CA LEU A 5 7.04 -19.52 13.80
C LEU A 5 6.71 -20.79 14.57
N SER A 6 6.00 -21.70 13.94
CA SER A 6 5.73 -23.04 14.47
C SER A 6 6.89 -23.98 14.19
N MET A 7 7.51 -23.88 13.02
CA MET A 7 8.60 -24.76 12.62
C MET A 7 9.54 -24.08 11.62
N VAL A 8 10.81 -24.46 11.66
CA VAL A 8 11.79 -24.12 10.62
C VAL A 8 12.46 -25.40 10.13
N VAL A 9 12.24 -25.78 8.87
CA VAL A 9 12.78 -27.00 8.26
C VAL A 9 13.60 -26.61 7.05
N GLN A 10 14.91 -26.87 7.06
CA GLN A 10 15.79 -26.59 5.92
C GLN A 10 15.68 -25.14 5.36
N GLY A 11 15.41 -24.18 6.24
CA GLY A 11 15.21 -22.76 5.88
C GLY A 11 13.76 -22.38 5.52
N CYS A 12 12.86 -23.34 5.33
CA CYS A 12 11.43 -23.10 5.17
C CYS A 12 10.81 -22.74 6.53
N ARG A 13 10.08 -21.64 6.60
CA ARG A 13 9.50 -21.10 7.83
C ARG A 13 7.99 -21.30 7.81
N LEU A 14 7.50 -22.21 8.66
CA LEU A 14 6.08 -22.43 8.90
C LEU A 14 5.64 -21.59 10.10
N GLY A 15 4.56 -20.83 9.97
CA GLY A 15 4.08 -19.98 11.05
C GLY A 15 2.87 -19.15 10.68
N VAL A 16 2.56 -18.16 11.52
CA VAL A 16 1.42 -17.27 11.36
C VAL A 16 1.83 -15.82 11.67
N LEU A 17 1.45 -14.92 10.77
CA LEU A 17 1.56 -13.48 10.95
C LEU A 17 0.23 -12.94 11.47
N THR A 18 0.18 -12.53 12.74
CA THR A 18 -1.04 -12.03 13.42
C THR A 18 -1.02 -10.52 13.59
N GLY A 19 -2.17 -9.93 13.92
CA GLY A 19 -2.29 -8.49 14.16
C GLY A 19 -2.10 -7.67 12.88
N LEU A 20 -2.69 -8.15 11.77
CA LEU A 20 -2.70 -7.48 10.48
C LEU A 20 -3.94 -6.59 10.31
N GLY A 21 -3.82 -5.58 9.45
CA GLY A 21 -4.87 -4.61 9.18
C GLY A 21 -5.01 -3.53 10.26
N ARG A 22 -5.73 -2.45 9.96
CA ARG A 22 -6.00 -1.34 10.90
C ARG A 22 -6.66 -1.79 12.21
N ALA A 23 -7.52 -2.80 12.15
CA ALA A 23 -8.20 -3.36 13.33
C ALA A 23 -7.37 -4.44 14.06
N GLY A 24 -6.28 -4.93 13.45
CA GLY A 24 -5.43 -5.98 14.02
C GLY A 24 -6.12 -7.35 14.15
N GLN A 25 -7.21 -7.59 13.43
CA GLN A 25 -8.04 -8.79 13.55
C GLN A 25 -7.64 -9.89 12.56
N HIS A 26 -6.88 -9.56 11.50
CA HIS A 26 -6.52 -10.52 10.47
C HIS A 26 -5.22 -11.27 10.79
N SER A 27 -5.12 -12.48 10.26
CA SER A 27 -3.91 -13.29 10.28
C SER A 27 -3.60 -13.86 8.90
N LEU A 28 -2.32 -14.17 8.66
CA LEU A 28 -1.83 -14.76 7.42
C LEU A 28 -0.89 -15.92 7.76
N GLU A 29 -1.21 -17.12 7.29
CA GLU A 29 -0.31 -18.28 7.39
C GLU A 29 0.91 -18.10 6.46
N VAL A 30 2.07 -18.57 6.92
CA VAL A 30 3.31 -18.57 6.13
C VAL A 30 3.87 -20.00 6.05
N PRO A 31 4.31 -20.49 4.87
CA PRO A 31 4.26 -19.80 3.57
C PRO A 31 2.83 -19.64 3.04
N GLY A 32 2.57 -18.56 2.32
CA GLY A 32 1.26 -18.22 1.79
C GLY A 32 1.36 -17.26 0.61
N CYS A 33 0.23 -16.90 0.03
CA CYS A 33 0.13 -15.93 -1.07
C CYS A 33 -0.79 -14.76 -0.70
N LEU A 34 -0.80 -13.73 -1.55
CA LEU A 34 -1.73 -12.60 -1.46
C LEU A 34 -2.74 -12.70 -2.60
N LEU A 35 -3.96 -12.23 -2.38
CA LEU A 35 -4.98 -12.17 -3.42
C LEU A 35 -4.61 -11.09 -4.44
N TYR A 36 -4.25 -11.49 -5.65
CA TYR A 36 -3.86 -10.58 -6.73
C TYR A 36 -5.06 -9.78 -7.25
N THR A 37 -4.89 -8.47 -7.40
CA THR A 37 -5.89 -7.60 -8.02
C THR A 37 -5.26 -6.59 -8.97
N ARG A 38 -6.07 -6.09 -9.90
CA ARG A 38 -5.77 -4.90 -10.70
C ARG A 38 -6.84 -3.85 -10.40
N CYS A 39 -6.42 -2.63 -10.09
CA CYS A 39 -7.32 -1.55 -9.65
C CYS A 39 -8.25 -1.93 -8.47
N GLY A 40 -7.84 -2.86 -7.60
CA GLY A 40 -8.65 -3.32 -6.47
C GLY A 40 -9.72 -4.36 -6.81
N THR A 41 -9.72 -4.90 -8.03
CA THR A 41 -10.64 -5.99 -8.44
C THR A 41 -9.87 -7.25 -8.81
N VAL A 42 -10.36 -8.40 -8.37
CA VAL A 42 -9.80 -9.69 -8.81
C VAL A 42 -10.14 -9.87 -10.29
N PRO A 43 -9.18 -10.13 -11.17
CA PRO A 43 -9.44 -10.23 -12.60
C PRO A 43 -10.58 -11.21 -12.90
N HIS A 44 -11.55 -10.76 -13.69
CA HIS A 44 -12.70 -11.54 -14.16
C HIS A 44 -13.71 -11.99 -13.08
N LEU A 45 -13.56 -11.57 -11.83
CA LEU A 45 -14.49 -11.92 -10.75
C LEU A 45 -15.18 -10.67 -10.21
N THR A 46 -16.51 -10.68 -10.21
CA THR A 46 -17.30 -9.73 -9.42
C THR A 46 -17.11 -10.01 -7.94
N GLN A 47 -17.40 -9.03 -7.09
CA GLN A 47 -17.38 -9.25 -5.64
C GLN A 47 -18.32 -10.39 -5.25
N ASP A 48 -19.54 -10.44 -5.80
CA ASP A 48 -20.49 -11.52 -5.49
C ASP A 48 -19.92 -12.91 -5.84
N THR A 49 -19.26 -13.04 -7.00
CA THR A 49 -18.63 -14.31 -7.39
C THR A 49 -17.45 -14.64 -6.47
N LEU A 50 -16.64 -13.65 -6.11
CA LEU A 50 -15.51 -13.82 -5.21
C LEU A 50 -15.95 -14.35 -3.84
N HIS A 51 -17.07 -13.87 -3.30
CA HIS A 51 -17.62 -14.35 -2.01
C HIS A 51 -18.11 -15.81 -2.04
N THR A 52 -18.30 -16.41 -3.23
CA THR A 52 -18.61 -17.85 -3.33
C THR A 52 -17.37 -18.74 -3.22
N LEU A 53 -16.17 -18.16 -3.31
CA LEU A 53 -14.91 -18.89 -3.21
C LEU A 53 -14.50 -19.05 -1.74
N ASN A 54 -14.02 -20.24 -1.41
CA ASN A 54 -13.47 -20.55 -0.10
C ASN A 54 -11.95 -20.39 -0.09
N ASN A 55 -11.36 -20.23 1.10
CA ASN A 55 -9.90 -20.20 1.31
C ASN A 55 -9.19 -19.08 0.54
N LEU A 56 -9.82 -17.92 0.39
CA LEU A 56 -9.17 -16.74 -0.17
C LEU A 56 -8.11 -16.20 0.81
N PRO A 57 -6.98 -15.67 0.31
CA PRO A 57 -5.99 -15.03 1.17
C PRO A 57 -6.56 -13.84 1.95
N SER A 58 -6.22 -13.73 3.23
CA SER A 58 -6.62 -12.62 4.10
C SER A 58 -6.04 -11.26 3.70
N VAL A 59 -5.07 -11.25 2.79
CA VAL A 59 -4.37 -10.05 2.32
C VAL A 59 -4.54 -9.94 0.81
N THR A 60 -5.08 -8.79 0.38
CA THR A 60 -5.27 -8.43 -1.02
C THR A 60 -4.14 -7.50 -1.46
N GLN A 61 -3.49 -7.87 -2.55
CA GLN A 61 -2.48 -7.05 -3.22
C GLN A 61 -3.16 -6.05 -4.15
N LEU A 62 -2.86 -4.78 -3.93
CA LEU A 62 -3.08 -3.67 -4.84
C LEU A 62 -1.75 -3.32 -5.50
N THR A 63 -1.79 -2.79 -6.72
CA THR A 63 -0.58 -2.37 -7.42
C THR A 63 -0.64 -0.87 -7.68
N LEU A 64 0.36 -0.14 -7.23
CA LEU A 64 0.37 1.32 -7.28
C LEU A 64 0.31 1.83 -8.72
N ASN A 65 0.94 1.13 -9.66
CA ASN A 65 0.94 1.48 -11.07
C ASN A 65 -0.48 1.52 -11.70
N THR A 66 -1.42 0.72 -11.20
CA THR A 66 -2.81 0.73 -11.68
C THR A 66 -3.66 1.83 -11.01
N LEU A 67 -3.23 2.30 -9.83
CA LEU A 67 -3.94 3.32 -9.04
C LEU A 67 -3.38 4.74 -9.24
N ALA A 68 -2.13 4.87 -9.67
CA ALA A 68 -1.43 6.16 -9.75
C ALA A 68 -2.08 7.14 -10.75
N GLU A 69 -2.70 6.65 -11.82
CA GLU A 69 -3.43 7.48 -12.80
C GLU A 69 -4.72 8.06 -12.21
N HIS A 70 -5.24 7.43 -11.17
CA HIS A 70 -6.52 7.75 -10.54
C HIS A 70 -6.33 8.52 -9.23
N GLN A 71 -5.14 9.11 -9.01
CA GLN A 71 -4.80 9.80 -7.78
C GLN A 71 -5.84 10.87 -7.42
N GLU A 72 -6.17 11.76 -8.36
CA GLU A 72 -7.10 12.87 -8.14
C GLU A 72 -8.50 12.39 -7.73
N VAL A 73 -8.97 11.29 -8.34
CA VAL A 73 -10.28 10.68 -8.02
C VAL A 73 -10.28 10.13 -6.60
N LEU A 74 -9.21 9.42 -6.20
CA LEU A 74 -9.09 8.88 -4.85
C LEU A 74 -8.92 9.97 -3.79
N GLU A 75 -8.19 11.03 -4.12
CA GLU A 75 -8.03 12.22 -3.28
C GLU A 75 -9.36 12.95 -3.04
N GLU A 76 -10.22 13.04 -4.06
CA GLU A 76 -11.55 13.64 -3.91
C GLU A 76 -12.53 12.72 -3.18
N PHE A 77 -12.45 11.40 -3.40
CA PHE A 77 -13.29 10.40 -2.74
C PHE A 77 -13.03 10.28 -1.23
N LYS A 78 -11.80 10.54 -0.76
CA LYS A 78 -11.36 10.69 0.65
C LYS A 78 -11.50 9.46 1.54
N GLN A 79 -12.19 8.41 1.10
CA GLN A 79 -12.50 7.21 1.89
C GLN A 79 -11.62 5.99 1.57
N GLY A 80 -10.61 6.19 0.72
CA GLY A 80 -9.63 5.16 0.38
C GLY A 80 -10.12 4.14 -0.65
N VAL A 81 -9.17 3.39 -1.19
CA VAL A 81 -9.43 2.40 -2.26
C VAL A 81 -10.30 1.24 -1.78
N ARG A 82 -10.20 0.89 -0.48
CA ARG A 82 -11.02 -0.15 0.14
C ARG A 82 -12.50 0.08 -0.12
N LYS A 83 -12.99 1.27 0.23
CA LYS A 83 -14.39 1.64 0.06
C LYS A 83 -14.72 1.91 -1.41
N PHE A 84 -13.77 2.47 -2.16
CA PHE A 84 -13.94 2.76 -3.57
C PHE A 84 -14.19 1.49 -4.40
N ALA A 85 -13.44 0.42 -4.15
CA ALA A 85 -13.53 -0.86 -4.86
C ALA A 85 -14.48 -1.88 -4.21
N GLY A 86 -15.19 -1.51 -3.14
CA GLY A 86 -16.10 -2.42 -2.44
C GLY A 86 -15.38 -3.64 -1.82
N LEU A 87 -14.17 -3.44 -1.31
CA LEU A 87 -13.37 -4.52 -0.71
C LEU A 87 -13.73 -4.70 0.77
N HIS A 88 -14.28 -5.86 1.08
CA HIS A 88 -14.70 -6.24 2.43
C HIS A 88 -13.69 -7.21 3.06
N ASP A 89 -13.56 -7.12 4.38
CA ASP A 89 -12.86 -8.11 5.23
C ASP A 89 -11.46 -8.61 4.76
N THR A 90 -10.67 -7.73 4.13
CA THR A 90 -9.31 -8.06 3.68
C THR A 90 -8.31 -7.05 4.23
N VAL A 91 -7.06 -7.43 4.44
CA VAL A 91 -5.94 -6.49 4.61
C VAL A 91 -5.50 -6.02 3.23
N LEU A 92 -5.14 -4.75 3.07
CA LEU A 92 -4.65 -4.20 1.80
C LEU A 92 -3.13 -4.02 1.85
N TYR A 93 -2.43 -4.71 0.95
CA TYR A 93 -1.02 -4.49 0.68
C TYR A 93 -0.85 -3.80 -0.67
N CYS A 94 -0.18 -2.65 -0.71
CA CYS A 94 0.08 -1.93 -1.95
C CYS A 94 1.54 -2.14 -2.43
N SER A 95 1.73 -2.90 -3.51
CA SER A 95 3.03 -3.05 -4.17
C SER A 95 3.31 -1.86 -5.10
N LEU A 96 4.59 -1.59 -5.37
CA LEU A 96 4.98 -0.49 -6.25
C LEU A 96 4.63 -0.77 -7.73
N HIS A 97 4.90 -2.00 -8.17
CA HIS A 97 4.64 -2.46 -9.53
C HIS A 97 3.64 -3.61 -9.54
N ASP A 98 3.00 -3.81 -10.69
CA ASP A 98 2.18 -4.98 -10.96
C ASP A 98 3.09 -6.14 -11.42
N PRO A 99 3.14 -7.27 -10.70
CA PRO A 99 3.98 -8.41 -11.09
C PRO A 99 3.55 -9.05 -12.42
N ALA A 100 2.30 -8.85 -12.86
CA ALA A 100 1.81 -9.38 -14.13
C ALA A 100 2.15 -8.49 -15.34
N THR A 101 2.74 -7.30 -15.12
CA THR A 101 3.02 -6.34 -16.19
C THR A 101 4.51 -5.98 -16.22
N SER A 102 5.15 -6.23 -17.36
CA SER A 102 6.54 -5.80 -17.59
C SER A 102 6.63 -4.28 -17.72
N CYS A 103 7.56 -3.66 -17.01
CA CYS A 103 7.84 -2.22 -17.11
C CYS A 103 9.17 -1.98 -17.87
N PRO A 104 9.24 -0.97 -18.75
CA PRO A 104 10.50 -0.55 -19.36
C PRO A 104 11.55 -0.20 -18.29
N PRO A 105 12.79 -0.73 -18.36
CA PRO A 105 13.82 -0.41 -17.38
C PRO A 105 14.44 0.97 -17.63
N GLY A 106 15.21 1.48 -16.66
CA GLY A 106 16.05 2.68 -16.82
C GLY A 106 15.39 3.98 -16.38
N HIS A 107 14.22 3.91 -15.72
CA HIS A 107 13.47 5.09 -15.28
C HIS A 107 13.48 5.27 -13.76
N ILE A 108 14.58 4.86 -13.12
CA ILE A 108 14.84 5.04 -11.70
C ILE A 108 16.05 5.96 -11.50
N THR A 109 15.80 7.11 -10.87
CA THR A 109 16.80 8.12 -10.58
C THR A 109 17.09 8.16 -9.07
N ASN A 110 17.83 9.18 -8.61
CA ASN A 110 18.01 9.41 -7.17
C ASN A 110 16.81 10.14 -6.56
N LYS A 111 15.93 10.72 -7.38
CA LYS A 111 14.81 11.56 -6.94
C LYS A 111 13.46 10.89 -7.20
N THR A 112 13.41 10.00 -8.18
CA THR A 112 12.16 9.50 -8.74
C THR A 112 12.22 8.03 -9.11
N VAL A 113 11.07 7.37 -8.97
CA VAL A 113 10.79 6.03 -9.49
C VAL A 113 9.59 6.15 -10.42
N SER A 114 9.67 5.56 -11.60
CA SER A 114 8.55 5.57 -12.54
C SER A 114 7.70 4.31 -12.42
N VAL A 115 6.39 4.47 -12.59
CA VAL A 115 5.43 3.37 -12.77
C VAL A 115 4.70 3.54 -14.10
N TRP A 116 4.09 2.46 -14.60
CA TRP A 116 3.34 2.46 -15.86
C TRP A 116 1.92 1.98 -15.63
N GLY A 117 0.96 2.88 -15.86
CA GLY A 117 -0.45 2.55 -15.93
C GLY A 117 -0.92 2.44 -17.37
N SER A 118 -2.24 2.41 -17.56
CA SER A 118 -2.88 2.35 -18.88
C SER A 118 -2.63 3.59 -19.76
N GLY A 119 -2.54 4.77 -19.14
CA GLY A 119 -2.23 6.05 -19.77
C GLY A 119 -0.74 6.32 -19.96
N GLY A 120 0.14 5.42 -19.51
CA GLY A 120 1.57 5.47 -19.79
C GLY A 120 2.45 5.71 -18.55
N ARG A 121 3.59 6.37 -18.76
CA ARG A 121 4.62 6.55 -17.73
C ARG A 121 4.23 7.63 -16.73
N ILE A 122 4.30 7.30 -15.44
CA ILE A 122 4.06 8.22 -14.33
C ILE A 122 5.32 8.27 -13.49
N GLU A 123 5.95 9.44 -13.43
CA GLU A 123 7.11 9.67 -12.59
C GLU A 123 6.67 10.03 -11.16
N LEU A 124 7.17 9.30 -10.17
CA LEU A 124 6.85 9.49 -8.76
C LEU A 124 8.07 10.04 -8.02
N THR A 125 7.92 11.24 -7.46
CA THR A 125 8.76 11.71 -6.35
C THR A 125 8.28 11.08 -5.05
N VAL A 126 9.11 11.10 -4.00
CA VAL A 126 8.70 10.62 -2.66
C VAL A 126 7.47 11.36 -2.14
N ALA A 127 7.39 12.68 -2.35
CA ALA A 127 6.22 13.47 -1.98
C ALA A 127 4.94 13.01 -2.72
N LYS A 128 5.02 12.80 -4.05
CA LYS A 128 3.87 12.33 -4.85
C LYS A 128 3.47 10.91 -4.45
N PHE A 129 4.44 10.03 -4.25
CA PHE A 129 4.22 8.66 -3.77
C PHE A 129 3.50 8.66 -2.42
N MET A 130 3.94 9.45 -1.45
CA MET A 130 3.31 9.52 -0.13
C MET A 130 1.91 10.15 -0.17
N ALA A 131 1.67 11.13 -1.04
CA ALA A 131 0.33 11.65 -1.30
C ALA A 131 -0.60 10.57 -1.86
N LEU A 132 -0.11 9.78 -2.81
CA LEU A 132 -0.84 8.64 -3.36
C LEU A 132 -1.13 7.58 -2.29
N GLN A 133 -0.16 7.22 -1.44
CA GLN A 133 -0.40 6.29 -0.32
C GLN A 133 -1.46 6.83 0.66
N LYS A 134 -1.48 8.14 0.89
CA LYS A 134 -2.50 8.80 1.72
C LYS A 134 -3.89 8.75 1.08
N ALA A 135 -4.00 8.82 -0.25
CA ALA A 135 -5.26 8.68 -0.98
C ALA A 135 -5.73 7.22 -1.04
N VAL A 136 -4.82 6.29 -1.34
CA VAL A 136 -5.08 4.84 -1.45
C VAL A 136 -5.46 4.25 -0.09
N GLN A 137 -4.82 4.69 0.99
CA GLN A 137 -5.08 4.25 2.36
C GLN A 137 -4.90 2.73 2.60
N PRO A 138 -3.80 2.10 2.14
CA PRO A 138 -3.59 0.67 2.40
C PRO A 138 -3.25 0.40 3.87
N ASP A 139 -3.29 -0.87 4.28
CA ASP A 139 -2.83 -1.31 5.62
C ASP A 139 -1.30 -1.51 5.62
N LEU A 140 -0.74 -1.95 4.50
CA LEU A 140 0.68 -2.17 4.27
C LEU A 140 1.04 -1.61 2.88
N TYR A 141 2.23 -1.07 2.71
CA TYR A 141 2.71 -0.68 1.39
C TYR A 141 4.20 -0.94 1.23
N GLN A 142 4.61 -1.22 -0.01
CA GLN A 142 6.00 -1.30 -0.40
C GLN A 142 6.54 0.12 -0.59
N SER A 143 7.65 0.44 0.07
CA SER A 143 8.36 1.70 -0.15
C SER A 143 8.88 1.82 -1.60
N MET A 144 9.14 3.05 -2.05
CA MET A 144 9.86 3.29 -3.29
C MET A 144 11.23 2.61 -3.23
N ALA A 145 11.58 1.86 -4.28
CA ALA A 145 12.81 1.09 -4.34
C ALA A 145 13.37 1.04 -5.77
N ASP A 146 14.68 0.90 -5.87
CA ASP A 146 15.39 0.65 -7.13
C ASP A 146 15.58 -0.86 -7.33
N GLY A 147 14.59 -1.50 -7.96
CA GLY A 147 14.55 -2.95 -8.19
C GLY A 147 15.24 -3.42 -9.48
N GLU A 148 15.80 -2.52 -10.29
CA GLU A 148 16.33 -2.84 -11.62
C GLU A 148 17.78 -3.37 -11.55
N THR A 149 17.99 -4.46 -10.81
CA THR A 149 19.30 -5.14 -10.66
C THR A 149 19.32 -6.57 -11.18
N TRP A 150 18.20 -7.05 -11.72
CA TRP A 150 18.03 -8.41 -12.25
C TRP A 150 18.71 -8.63 -13.61
N GLN A 151 19.20 -7.58 -14.26
CA GLN A 151 19.81 -7.65 -15.59
C GLN A 151 21.13 -8.44 -15.54
N ILE A 152 21.35 -9.27 -16.56
CA ILE A 152 22.60 -10.01 -16.76
C ILE A 152 23.75 -8.99 -16.87
N ASN A 153 24.88 -9.26 -16.20
CA ASN A 153 26.05 -8.37 -16.13
C ASN A 153 25.84 -7.04 -15.38
N THR A 154 24.86 -6.95 -14.48
CA THR A 154 24.72 -5.78 -13.59
C THR A 154 26.01 -5.54 -12.80
N SER A 155 26.66 -4.40 -13.02
CA SER A 155 27.91 -4.05 -12.32
C SER A 155 27.70 -3.88 -10.81
N ARG A 156 28.74 -4.17 -10.01
CA ARG A 156 28.76 -3.86 -8.56
C ARG A 156 28.41 -2.39 -8.26
N LYS A 157 28.84 -1.47 -9.14
CA LYS A 157 28.50 -0.03 -9.04
C LYS A 157 26.99 0.21 -9.17
N ARG A 158 26.29 -0.49 -10.08
CA ARG A 158 24.84 -0.38 -10.28
C ARG A 158 24.06 -0.95 -9.10
N VAL A 159 24.50 -2.09 -8.55
CA VAL A 159 23.92 -2.69 -7.33
C VAL A 159 24.09 -1.77 -6.13
N ARG A 160 25.30 -1.23 -5.90
CA ARG A 160 25.51 -0.27 -4.81
C ARG A 160 24.58 0.94 -4.94
N LYS A 161 24.46 1.49 -6.15
CA LYS A 161 23.57 2.62 -6.42
C LYS A 161 22.11 2.30 -6.13
N SER A 162 21.64 1.08 -6.41
CA SER A 162 20.24 0.72 -6.13
C SER A 162 19.96 0.62 -4.63
N VAL A 163 20.92 0.09 -3.86
CA VAL A 163 20.83 0.07 -2.39
C VAL A 163 20.80 1.49 -1.84
N ASP A 164 21.75 2.34 -2.23
CA ASP A 164 21.84 3.72 -1.74
C ASP A 164 20.57 4.52 -2.04
N ARG A 165 20.01 4.37 -3.25
CA ARG A 165 18.74 5.00 -3.64
C ARG A 165 17.55 4.49 -2.84
N THR A 166 17.45 3.18 -2.67
CA THR A 166 16.34 2.55 -1.94
C THR A 166 16.33 2.99 -0.48
N LEU A 167 17.50 3.07 0.16
CA LEU A 167 17.63 3.58 1.53
C LEU A 167 17.26 5.06 1.61
N ALA A 168 17.78 5.90 0.70
CA ALA A 168 17.44 7.32 0.67
C ALA A 168 15.93 7.57 0.49
N HIS A 169 15.28 6.82 -0.41
CA HIS A 169 13.83 6.90 -0.59
C HIS A 169 13.07 6.40 0.64
N LEU A 170 13.52 5.32 1.28
CA LEU A 170 12.91 4.79 2.50
C LEU A 170 12.97 5.81 3.63
N ASP A 171 14.12 6.44 3.87
CA ASP A 171 14.30 7.46 4.91
C ASP A 171 13.33 8.63 4.71
N GLU A 172 13.23 9.14 3.49
CA GLU A 172 12.30 10.23 3.17
C GLU A 172 10.82 9.80 3.30
N CYS A 173 10.47 8.59 2.87
CA CYS A 173 9.14 8.02 3.03
C CYS A 173 8.76 7.92 4.51
N LEU A 174 9.66 7.42 5.36
CA LEU A 174 9.45 7.29 6.82
C LEU A 174 9.27 8.67 7.47
N LEU A 175 10.10 9.65 7.12
CA LEU A 175 9.96 11.02 7.62
C LEU A 175 8.58 11.61 7.30
N LEU A 176 8.09 11.46 6.07
CA LEU A 176 6.76 11.94 5.68
C LEU A 176 5.63 11.11 6.32
N HIS A 177 5.82 9.80 6.47
CA HIS A 177 4.86 8.91 7.10
C HIS A 177 4.62 9.31 8.57
N HIS A 178 5.68 9.51 9.34
CA HIS A 178 5.59 9.93 10.73
C HIS A 178 4.97 11.33 10.88
N LYS A 179 5.32 12.28 10.00
CA LYS A 179 4.68 13.61 9.98
C LYS A 179 3.17 13.52 9.76
N THR A 180 2.75 12.64 8.86
CA THR A 180 1.32 12.43 8.55
C THR A 180 0.58 11.79 9.71
N GLN A 181 1.17 10.80 10.38
CA GLN A 181 0.60 10.18 11.57
C GLN A 181 0.46 11.18 12.73
N ALA A 182 1.49 11.99 12.99
CA ALA A 182 1.46 13.01 14.04
C ALA A 182 0.35 14.06 13.80
N ALA A 183 0.18 14.49 12.55
CA ALA A 183 -0.88 15.42 12.16
C ALA A 183 -2.29 14.80 12.33
N ALA A 184 -2.46 13.51 12.01
CA ALA A 184 -3.72 12.80 12.20
C ALA A 184 -4.08 12.63 13.68
N GLY A 185 -3.09 12.36 14.55
CA GLY A 185 -3.28 12.26 16.00
C GLY A 185 -3.63 13.59 16.68
N CYS A 186 -3.04 14.71 16.22
CA CYS A 186 -3.31 16.04 16.77
C CYS A 186 -4.70 16.60 16.38
N GLY A 187 -5.24 16.16 15.24
CA GLY A 187 -6.59 16.54 14.77
C GLY A 187 -7.75 15.93 15.56
N ALA A 188 -7.53 14.80 16.25
CA ALA A 188 -8.55 14.12 17.05
C ALA A 188 -8.79 14.79 18.41
N ALA A 189 -7.81 15.54 18.94
CA ALA A 189 -7.91 16.18 20.25
C ALA A 189 -8.68 17.53 20.27
N ARG A 190 -9.10 18.07 19.11
CA ARG A 190 -9.74 19.41 19.02
C ARG A 190 -11.23 19.44 18.67
N ARG A 191 -11.91 18.29 18.49
CA ARG A 191 -13.36 18.25 18.20
C ARG A 191 -14.23 17.85 19.39
N GLY A 192 -13.82 18.21 20.61
CA GLY A 192 -14.50 17.88 21.85
C GLY A 192 -14.63 19.06 22.81
N ALA A 193 -14.83 20.29 22.32
CA ALA A 193 -15.32 21.38 23.14
C ALA A 193 -16.76 21.68 22.71
N GLY A 194 -17.70 21.14 23.47
CA GLY A 194 -19.13 21.16 23.16
C GLY A 194 -19.71 22.57 23.09
N VAL A 195 -20.40 22.85 21.99
CA VAL A 195 -21.47 23.84 21.96
C VAL A 195 -22.64 23.22 22.74
N ARG A 196 -22.79 23.58 24.02
CA ARG A 196 -24.07 23.40 24.71
C ARG A 196 -25.02 24.48 24.21
N GLY A 197 -26.02 24.05 23.46
CA GLY A 197 -27.12 24.90 23.01
C GLY A 197 -27.94 25.39 24.20
N GLY A 198 -28.32 26.67 24.12
CA GLY A 198 -29.43 27.26 24.85
C GLY A 198 -30.33 27.98 23.85
N GLY A 199 -31.36 27.28 23.38
CA GLY A 199 -32.63 27.86 22.91
C GLY A 199 -33.71 27.22 23.79
N SER A 200 -34.83 27.82 24.16
CA SER A 200 -35.65 28.93 23.62
C SER A 200 -36.74 29.19 24.69
N GLY A 201 -36.99 30.42 25.17
CA GLY A 201 -38.15 31.29 24.81
C GLY A 201 -39.51 30.86 25.44
N PRO A 202 -40.61 31.63 25.42
CA PRO A 202 -40.82 33.09 25.37
C PRO A 202 -41.80 33.62 26.48
N VAL A 203 -42.11 34.93 26.41
CA VAL A 203 -43.03 35.78 27.20
C VAL A 203 -42.49 36.35 28.51
#